data_AF-K0RZ47-F1
#
_entry.id   AF-K0RZ47-F1
#
_cell.length_a   1.000
_cell.length_b   1.000
_cell.length_c   1.000
_cell.angle_alpha   90.00
_cell.angle_beta   90.00
_cell.angle_gamma   90.00
#
_symmetry.space_group_name_H-M   'P 1'
#
loop_
_entity.id
_entity.type
_entity.pdbx_description
1 polymer ?
#
loop_
_entity_poly.entity_id
_entity_poly.type
_entity_poly.pdbx_seq_one_letter_code
_entity_poly.pdbx_strand_id
1 'polypeptide(L)'
;MDIYGIALLPMVELLREAEPDLLQPWYADDGSGYGKLVRQRNVYKRLEQIGPDFGYFPAGAKCWLTVPKRMEEEVKQYLADNGLPWQVTQGKRYVGGFIGSEDALSEWIEPKVEDWTFAIERLANAAVRYPQTAYTGLTRSLQCEWQYICRVVEGAERYLEPLEKAIREEFLPALLGVDKAEIDDDLRNLIAHSVKNGGLAIPNPVEAAPLLYKSSVEASSVLVEALRSGGSLNQKAHRECVRQASKSAKTARLATEKASLEEMKGRASRRDKKRLERIQETGAFLTVRPSRRDGTELERDEFRDAVLLRMGLVPKNLPKTCDGCGATFTVEHALTCKTGGLVVMRHDDCRDEFGDIASKATTPSRVTTEPLIHYGGNEPVTRQANGASNTSNNNNSSTRGGEERGDLAIHGFVQRSKTAILDFVITDTDAPSYGHQPSKKVLEKAAKRKKDKYLEACRERRRDFIPMAYSVDGLAGKEARAAEKRLTSLLASKCDRPYSEMTCFVKTRMSLSIMRSISMLLRGSWSSAWKRRAPDDGVAALASVTSQRW
;
A
#
# COMPACT_ATOMS: atom_id res chain seq x y z
N MET A 1 31.15 -12.79 -7.11
CA MET A 1 30.93 -13.24 -5.72
C MET A 1 30.79 -14.75 -5.67
N ASP A 2 29.82 -15.35 -6.37
CA ASP A 2 29.54 -16.80 -6.27
C ASP A 2 30.74 -17.70 -6.63
N ILE A 3 31.47 -17.38 -7.70
CA ILE A 3 32.66 -18.14 -8.12
C ILE A 3 33.78 -18.08 -7.07
N TYR A 4 33.96 -16.91 -6.43
CA TYR A 4 34.97 -16.73 -5.39
C TYR A 4 34.61 -17.53 -4.13
N GLY A 5 33.35 -17.48 -3.70
CA GLY A 5 32.88 -18.30 -2.57
C GLY A 5 33.03 -19.80 -2.82
N ILE A 6 32.74 -20.28 -4.03
CA ILE A 6 32.95 -21.70 -4.42
C ILE A 6 34.44 -22.05 -4.40
N ALA A 7 35.31 -21.17 -4.91
CA ALA A 7 36.75 -21.39 -4.93
C ALA A 7 37.38 -21.50 -3.54
N LEU A 8 36.78 -20.87 -2.52
CA LEU A 8 37.25 -20.96 -1.13
C LEU A 8 36.73 -22.21 -0.39
N LEU A 9 35.75 -22.95 -0.92
CA LEU A 9 35.18 -24.12 -0.22
C LEU A 9 36.23 -25.16 0.18
N PRO A 10 37.17 -25.59 -0.71
CA PRO A 10 38.17 -26.59 -0.34
C PRO A 10 39.10 -26.09 0.77
N MET A 11 39.44 -24.80 0.77
CA MET A 11 40.21 -24.18 1.85
C MET A 11 39.45 -24.27 3.18
N VAL A 12 38.16 -23.91 3.18
CA VAL A 12 37.32 -23.95 4.39
C VAL A 12 37.15 -25.38 4.90
N GLU A 13 37.03 -26.37 4.02
CA GLU A 13 36.98 -27.79 4.38
C GLU A 13 38.26 -28.24 5.09
N LEU A 14 39.44 -27.90 4.54
CA LEU A 14 40.74 -28.20 5.17
C LEU A 14 40.89 -27.56 6.57
N LEU A 15 40.35 -26.34 6.77
CA LEU A 15 40.38 -25.67 8.07
C LEU A 15 39.43 -26.31 9.09
N ARG A 16 38.28 -26.81 8.63
CA ARG A 16 37.33 -27.55 9.47
C ARG A 16 37.87 -28.92 9.87
N GLU A 17 38.53 -29.62 8.96
CA GLU A 17 39.19 -30.90 9.26
C GLU A 17 40.33 -30.74 10.28
N ALA A 18 41.06 -29.62 10.23
CA ALA A 18 42.15 -29.35 11.17
C ALA A 18 41.66 -29.12 12.61
N GLU A 19 40.49 -28.49 12.79
CA GLU A 19 39.92 -28.18 14.11
C GLU A 19 38.40 -28.45 14.11
N PRO A 20 37.97 -29.71 14.22
CA PRO A 20 36.57 -30.11 14.02
C PRO A 20 35.62 -29.61 15.11
N ASP A 21 36.09 -29.44 16.35
CA ASP A 21 35.27 -28.84 17.42
C ASP A 21 35.51 -27.33 17.60
N LEU A 22 36.00 -26.63 16.57
CA LEU A 22 35.86 -25.17 16.46
C LEU A 22 34.69 -24.86 15.52
N LEU A 23 33.74 -24.04 15.98
CA LEU A 23 32.65 -23.58 15.12
C LEU A 23 33.20 -22.52 14.15
N GLN A 24 33.18 -22.82 12.85
CA GLN A 24 33.77 -22.00 11.80
C GLN A 24 32.73 -21.56 10.76
N PRO A 25 31.91 -20.52 11.04
CA PRO A 25 31.03 -19.92 10.05
C PRO A 25 31.83 -19.08 9.05
N TRP A 26 31.44 -19.18 7.78
CA TRP A 26 32.01 -18.41 6.68
C TRP A 26 30.89 -17.77 5.87
N TYR A 27 31.01 -16.47 5.60
CA TYR A 27 30.12 -15.73 4.73
C TYR A 27 30.94 -15.04 3.63
N ALA A 28 30.97 -15.64 2.43
CA ALA A 28 31.92 -15.27 1.38
C ALA A 28 33.37 -15.31 1.88
N ASP A 29 34.07 -14.17 1.91
CA ASP A 29 35.43 -14.02 2.46
C ASP A 29 35.47 -13.80 3.98
N ASP A 30 34.34 -13.46 4.61
CA ASP A 30 34.26 -13.18 6.04
C ASP A 30 34.20 -14.50 6.84
N GLY A 31 35.38 -14.98 7.24
CA GLY A 31 35.55 -16.15 8.10
C GLY A 31 35.55 -15.78 9.58
N SER A 32 34.87 -16.59 10.40
CA SER A 32 34.81 -16.40 11.84
C SER A 32 34.98 -17.72 12.59
N GLY A 33 35.33 -17.63 13.87
CA GLY A 33 35.57 -18.78 14.74
C GLY A 33 34.96 -18.57 16.13
N TYR A 34 34.28 -19.59 16.64
CA TYR A 34 33.77 -19.61 18.01
C TYR A 34 34.25 -20.87 18.75
N GLY A 35 34.97 -20.66 19.85
CA GLY A 35 35.51 -21.73 20.69
C GLY A 35 36.79 -21.33 21.42
N LYS A 36 37.57 -22.30 21.87
CA LYS A 36 38.81 -22.06 22.64
C LYS A 36 39.85 -21.28 21.84
N LEU A 37 40.52 -20.33 22.49
CA LEU A 37 41.51 -19.43 21.85
C LEU A 37 42.64 -20.19 21.14
N VAL A 38 43.14 -21.27 21.74
CA VAL A 38 44.19 -22.13 21.15
C VAL A 38 43.78 -22.70 19.79
N ARG A 39 42.50 -23.11 19.65
CA ARG A 39 41.98 -23.66 18.40
C ARG A 39 41.79 -22.59 17.33
N GLN A 40 41.32 -21.42 17.73
CA GLN A 40 41.24 -20.26 16.84
C GLN A 40 42.61 -19.89 16.28
N ARG A 41 43.66 -19.89 17.13
CA ARG A 41 45.05 -19.71 16.69
C ARG A 41 45.46 -20.77 15.68
N ASN A 42 45.19 -22.05 15.96
CA ASN A 42 45.57 -23.15 15.07
C ASN A 42 44.95 -23.00 13.69
N VAL A 43 43.64 -22.70 13.61
CA VAL A 43 42.95 -22.42 12.35
C VAL A 43 43.56 -21.24 11.63
N TYR A 44 43.82 -20.13 12.30
CA TYR A 44 44.41 -18.94 11.67
C TYR A 44 45.83 -19.20 11.14
N LYS A 45 46.68 -19.89 11.91
CA LYS A 45 48.03 -20.27 11.45
C LYS A 45 47.97 -21.23 10.27
N ARG A 46 47.00 -22.15 10.26
CA ARG A 46 46.76 -23.00 9.08
C ARG A 46 46.29 -22.18 7.88
N LEU A 47 45.40 -21.22 8.09
CA LEU A 47 44.91 -20.31 7.05
C LEU A 47 46.04 -19.44 6.46
N GLU A 48 47.00 -18.99 7.27
CA GLU A 48 48.20 -18.29 6.78
C GLU A 48 49.05 -19.18 5.86
N GLN A 49 49.10 -20.49 6.13
CA GLN A 49 49.87 -21.44 5.33
C GLN A 49 49.18 -21.80 4.01
N ILE A 50 47.88 -22.13 4.05
CA ILE A 50 47.17 -22.68 2.88
C ILE A 50 46.41 -21.63 2.09
N GLY A 51 46.03 -20.52 2.72
CA GLY A 51 45.22 -19.46 2.09
C GLY A 51 45.81 -18.96 0.76
N PRO A 52 47.12 -18.68 0.65
CA PRO A 52 47.74 -18.22 -0.59
C PRO A 52 47.51 -19.16 -1.79
N ASP A 53 47.45 -20.47 -1.57
CA ASP A 53 47.20 -21.47 -2.62
C ASP A 53 45.79 -21.31 -3.23
N PHE A 54 44.85 -20.71 -2.48
CA PHE A 54 43.49 -20.40 -2.91
C PHE A 54 43.30 -18.90 -3.23
N GLY A 55 44.38 -18.10 -3.25
CA GLY A 55 44.32 -16.66 -3.45
C GLY A 55 43.74 -15.88 -2.27
N TYR A 56 43.64 -16.50 -1.08
CA TYR A 56 43.14 -15.88 0.13
C TYR A 56 44.30 -15.46 1.05
N PHE A 57 44.39 -14.17 1.35
CA PHE A 57 45.45 -13.62 2.20
C PHE A 57 44.86 -13.04 3.48
N PRO A 58 44.97 -13.74 4.64
CA PRO A 58 44.39 -13.25 5.88
C PRO A 58 45.05 -11.95 6.32
N ALA A 59 44.24 -10.90 6.46
CA ALA A 59 44.69 -9.61 6.99
C ALA A 59 44.58 -9.60 8.51
N GLY A 60 45.57 -10.18 9.21
CA GLY A 60 45.53 -10.37 10.67
C GLY A 60 45.24 -9.09 11.47
N ALA A 61 45.75 -7.93 11.04
CA ALA A 61 45.47 -6.63 11.66
C ALA A 61 43.99 -6.20 11.58
N LYS A 62 43.20 -6.81 10.69
CA LYS A 62 41.75 -6.61 10.58
C LYS A 62 40.94 -7.67 11.32
N CYS A 63 41.59 -8.72 11.86
CA CYS A 63 40.92 -9.74 12.65
C CYS A 63 40.58 -9.19 14.04
N TRP A 64 39.37 -9.47 14.48
CA TRP A 64 38.85 -9.06 15.79
C TRP A 64 38.54 -10.29 16.63
N LEU A 65 38.91 -10.24 17.90
CA LEU A 65 38.59 -11.25 18.90
C LEU A 65 37.71 -10.60 19.98
N THR A 66 36.44 -11.01 20.00
CA THR A 66 35.47 -10.54 21.02
C THR A 66 35.61 -11.39 22.28
N VAL A 67 35.98 -10.78 23.41
CA VAL A 67 36.17 -11.48 24.70
C VAL A 67 35.55 -10.69 25.85
N PRO A 68 35.17 -11.35 26.96
CA PRO A 68 34.75 -10.66 28.16
C PRO A 68 35.87 -9.81 28.78
N LYS A 69 35.51 -8.65 29.36
CA LYS A 69 36.44 -7.68 29.97
C LYS A 69 37.43 -8.27 30.95
N ARG A 70 36.99 -9.25 31.75
CA ARG A 70 37.83 -9.95 32.73
C ARG A 70 38.99 -10.74 32.11
N MET A 71 38.91 -11.11 30.83
CA MET A 71 39.92 -11.90 30.12
C MET A 71 40.80 -11.05 29.21
N GLU A 72 40.56 -9.74 29.12
CA GLU A 72 41.19 -8.89 28.11
C GLU A 72 42.71 -8.87 28.21
N GLU A 73 43.26 -8.70 29.42
CA GLU A 73 44.70 -8.65 29.64
C GLU A 73 45.38 -10.01 29.41
N GLU A 74 44.77 -11.10 29.90
CA GLU A 74 45.26 -12.47 29.65
C GLU A 74 45.30 -12.79 28.15
N VAL A 75 44.24 -12.40 27.43
CA VAL A 75 44.13 -12.63 25.98
C VAL A 75 45.14 -11.77 25.22
N LYS A 76 45.32 -10.49 25.56
CA LYS A 76 46.34 -9.63 24.95
C LYS A 76 47.74 -10.22 25.12
N GLN A 77 48.07 -10.71 26.31
CA GLN A 77 49.34 -11.39 26.55
C GLN A 77 49.47 -12.65 25.68
N TYR A 78 48.44 -13.49 25.62
CA TYR A 78 48.44 -14.69 24.77
C TYR A 78 48.66 -14.36 23.29
N LEU A 79 48.01 -13.30 22.78
CA LEU A 79 48.18 -12.86 21.39
C LEU A 79 49.62 -12.41 21.11
N ALA A 80 50.23 -11.67 22.03
CA ALA A 80 51.63 -11.24 21.93
C ALA A 80 52.58 -12.45 21.93
N ASP A 81 52.40 -13.38 22.88
CA ASP A 81 53.24 -14.58 23.01
C ASP A 81 53.15 -15.51 21.79
N ASN A 82 52.04 -15.49 21.06
CA ASN A 82 51.81 -16.32 19.87
C ASN A 82 51.97 -15.57 18.54
N GLY A 83 52.40 -14.30 18.57
CA GLY A 83 52.59 -13.48 17.36
C GLY A 83 51.33 -13.34 16.53
N LEU A 84 50.17 -13.11 17.18
CA LEU A 84 48.88 -12.91 16.54
C LEU A 84 48.53 -11.42 16.49
N PRO A 85 48.46 -10.78 15.32
CA PRO A 85 48.22 -9.35 15.18
C PRO A 85 46.73 -8.95 15.32
N TRP A 86 45.95 -9.71 16.10
CA TRP A 86 44.50 -9.52 16.22
C TRP A 86 44.16 -8.39 17.20
N GLN A 87 43.03 -7.72 16.95
CA GLN A 87 42.49 -6.71 17.85
C GLN A 87 41.52 -7.34 18.86
N VAL A 88 41.58 -6.92 20.12
CA VAL A 88 40.66 -7.39 21.17
C VAL A 88 39.54 -6.39 21.36
N THR A 89 38.32 -6.86 21.56
CA THR A 89 37.15 -6.00 21.80
C THR A 89 36.13 -6.65 22.73
N GLN A 90 35.27 -5.83 23.35
CA GLN A 90 34.13 -6.27 24.15
C GLN A 90 32.87 -6.50 23.31
N GLY A 91 32.83 -5.98 22.08
CA GLY A 91 31.72 -6.21 21.17
C GLY A 91 31.99 -5.76 19.75
N LYS A 92 31.41 -6.46 18.78
CA LYS A 92 31.59 -6.18 17.36
C LYS A 92 30.36 -6.57 16.55
N ARG A 93 30.13 -5.80 15.47
CA ARG A 93 29.19 -6.16 14.41
C ARG A 93 29.68 -7.41 13.67
N TYR A 94 28.79 -8.37 13.44
CA TYR A 94 29.07 -9.60 12.69
C TYR A 94 27.91 -9.94 11.74
N VAL A 95 28.17 -10.02 10.43
CA VAL A 95 27.19 -10.31 9.34
C VAL A 95 25.88 -9.50 9.48
N GLY A 96 25.99 -8.27 10.00
CA GLY A 96 24.88 -7.34 10.22
C GLY A 96 24.19 -7.42 11.59
N GLY A 97 24.43 -8.47 12.39
CA GLY A 97 24.09 -8.53 13.81
C GLY A 97 25.21 -7.99 14.71
N PHE A 98 25.10 -8.22 16.02
CA PHE A 98 26.08 -7.77 17.02
C PHE A 98 26.38 -8.88 18.03
N ILE A 99 27.65 -9.02 18.39
CA ILE A 99 28.13 -9.97 19.41
C ILE A 99 28.97 -9.20 20.41
N GLY A 100 28.68 -9.30 21.70
CA GLY A 100 29.46 -8.63 22.74
C GLY A 100 28.70 -8.37 24.02
N SER A 101 29.24 -7.50 24.85
CA SER A 101 28.57 -6.96 26.03
C SER A 101 27.37 -6.06 25.65
N GLU A 102 26.48 -5.87 26.62
CA GLU A 102 25.36 -4.93 26.49
C GLU A 102 25.84 -3.49 26.31
N ASP A 103 26.87 -3.05 27.05
CA ASP A 103 27.46 -1.72 26.90
C ASP A 103 27.94 -1.47 25.46
N ALA A 104 28.67 -2.43 24.88
CA ALA A 104 29.19 -2.31 23.51
C ALA A 104 28.05 -2.35 22.47
N LEU A 105 26.97 -3.08 22.76
CA LEU A 105 25.77 -3.08 21.93
C LEU A 105 25.09 -1.70 21.94
N SER A 106 24.95 -1.10 23.13
CA SER A 106 24.44 0.27 23.33
C SER A 106 25.20 1.27 22.47
N GLU A 107 26.53 1.28 22.60
CA GLU A 107 27.43 2.17 21.85
C GLU A 107 27.29 2.03 20.32
N TRP A 108 26.87 0.85 19.83
CA TRP A 108 26.66 0.62 18.41
C TRP A 108 25.25 0.96 17.91
N ILE A 109 24.22 0.69 18.72
CA ILE A 109 22.82 0.83 18.29
C ILE A 109 22.26 2.22 18.55
N GLU A 110 22.65 2.89 19.64
CA GLU A 110 22.14 4.21 20.00
C GLU A 110 22.39 5.25 18.89
N PRO A 111 23.60 5.38 18.31
CA PRO A 111 23.83 6.32 17.22
C PRO A 111 22.96 6.04 15.98
N LYS A 112 22.61 4.77 15.74
CA LYS A 112 21.72 4.39 14.63
C LYS A 112 20.29 4.82 14.89
N VAL A 113 19.84 4.65 16.13
CA VAL A 113 18.52 5.12 16.55
C VAL A 113 18.45 6.65 16.46
N GLU A 114 19.51 7.35 16.85
CA GLU A 114 19.62 8.81 16.67
C GLU A 114 19.54 9.20 15.19
N ASP A 115 20.31 8.55 14.32
CA ASP A 115 20.28 8.77 12.86
C ASP A 115 18.87 8.54 12.28
N TRP A 116 18.19 7.45 12.67
CA TRP A 116 16.83 7.17 12.21
C TRP A 116 15.81 8.14 12.77
N THR A 117 15.94 8.53 14.03
CA THR A 117 15.10 9.55 14.66
C THR A 117 15.22 10.86 13.89
N PHE A 118 16.45 11.32 13.64
CA PHE A 118 16.71 12.49 12.82
C PHE A 118 16.12 12.36 11.40
N ALA A 119 16.27 11.18 10.77
CA ALA A 119 15.68 10.92 9.46
C ALA A 119 14.15 11.01 9.48
N ILE A 120 13.49 10.52 10.54
CA ILE A 120 12.04 10.66 10.75
C ILE A 120 11.63 12.12 10.87
N GLU A 121 12.35 12.94 11.64
CA GLU A 121 12.08 14.38 11.74
C GLU A 121 12.22 15.07 10.37
N ARG A 122 13.25 14.74 9.59
CA ARG A 122 13.42 15.27 8.22
C ARG A 122 12.28 14.83 7.32
N LEU A 123 11.82 13.59 7.45
CA LEU A 123 10.70 13.06 6.69
C LEU A 123 9.36 13.70 7.11
N ALA A 124 9.19 14.03 8.39
CA ALA A 124 8.05 14.77 8.91
C ALA A 124 7.98 16.17 8.28
N ASN A 125 9.12 16.88 8.21
CA ASN A 125 9.21 18.17 7.52
C ASN A 125 8.81 18.06 6.04
N ALA A 126 9.25 17.00 5.34
CA ALA A 126 8.84 16.75 3.96
C ALA A 126 7.34 16.43 3.85
N ALA A 127 6.77 15.69 4.82
CA ALA A 127 5.37 15.29 4.85
C ALA A 127 4.41 16.48 4.88
N VAL A 128 4.85 17.64 5.39
CA VAL A 128 4.06 18.88 5.39
C VAL A 128 3.61 19.26 3.97
N ARG A 129 4.51 19.12 2.98
CA ARG A 129 4.27 19.50 1.59
C ARG A 129 4.02 18.30 0.67
N TYR A 130 4.68 17.16 0.93
CA TYR A 130 4.66 15.98 0.07
C TYR A 130 4.30 14.71 0.89
N PRO A 131 3.10 14.63 1.48
CA PRO A 131 2.73 13.58 2.43
C PRO A 131 2.76 12.18 1.81
N GLN A 132 2.28 12.00 0.57
CA GLN A 132 2.33 10.69 -0.11
C GLN A 132 3.77 10.20 -0.33
N THR A 133 4.67 11.11 -0.71
CA THR A 133 6.09 10.81 -0.93
C THR A 133 6.78 10.47 0.39
N ALA A 134 6.54 11.26 1.44
CA ALA A 134 7.07 11.01 2.77
C ALA A 134 6.57 9.66 3.32
N TYR A 135 5.28 9.38 3.21
CA TYR A 135 4.69 8.07 3.54
C TYR A 135 5.35 6.91 2.80
N THR A 136 5.59 7.09 1.50
CA THR A 136 6.27 6.07 0.68
C THR A 136 7.72 5.87 1.10
N GLY A 137 8.45 6.96 1.37
CA GLY A 137 9.83 6.92 1.86
C GLY A 137 9.96 6.17 3.18
N LEU A 138 9.01 6.40 4.10
CA LEU A 138 8.96 5.68 5.38
C LEU A 138 8.71 4.18 5.16
N THR A 139 7.57 3.86 4.55
CA THR A 139 7.04 2.49 4.49
C THR A 139 7.81 1.56 3.57
N ARG A 140 8.55 2.09 2.59
CA ARG A 140 9.31 1.28 1.61
C ARG A 140 10.82 1.35 1.74
N SER A 141 11.36 2.28 2.52
CA SER A 141 12.81 2.47 2.63
C SER A 141 13.23 2.54 4.08
N LEU A 142 12.97 3.67 4.74
CA LEU A 142 13.56 3.98 6.05
C LEU A 142 13.17 2.93 7.10
N GLN A 143 11.90 2.48 7.11
CA GLN A 143 11.44 1.45 8.03
C GLN A 143 12.14 0.09 7.85
N CYS A 144 12.64 -0.22 6.66
CA CYS A 144 13.34 -1.48 6.42
C CYS A 144 14.68 -1.57 7.16
N GLU A 145 15.30 -0.43 7.50
CA GLU A 145 16.60 -0.38 8.17
C GLU A 145 16.53 -0.88 9.61
N TRP A 146 15.67 -0.31 10.45
CA TRP A 146 15.52 -0.82 11.82
C TRP A 146 14.82 -2.17 11.86
N GLN A 147 13.89 -2.46 10.94
CA GLN A 147 13.32 -3.79 10.85
C GLN A 147 14.38 -4.87 10.57
N TYR A 148 15.44 -4.53 9.84
CA TYR A 148 16.58 -5.42 9.67
C TYR A 148 17.28 -5.65 11.01
N ILE A 149 17.60 -4.59 11.77
CA ILE A 149 18.22 -4.70 13.10
C ILE A 149 17.36 -5.53 14.06
N CYS A 150 16.05 -5.29 14.11
CA CYS A 150 15.10 -6.07 14.90
C CYS A 150 15.11 -7.58 14.58
N ARG A 151 15.54 -8.00 13.39
CA ARG A 151 15.64 -9.43 13.02
C ARG A 151 16.95 -10.08 13.45
N VAL A 152 17.99 -9.29 13.74
CA VAL A 152 19.35 -9.78 13.96
C VAL A 152 19.93 -9.41 15.33
N VAL A 153 19.21 -8.59 16.10
CA VAL A 153 19.59 -8.19 17.47
C VAL A 153 18.44 -8.52 18.42
N GLU A 154 18.73 -9.35 19.43
CA GLU A 154 17.81 -9.65 20.51
C GLU A 154 17.64 -8.46 21.45
N GLY A 155 16.41 -8.19 21.87
CA GLY A 155 16.13 -7.08 22.78
C GLY A 155 16.32 -5.70 22.13
N ALA A 156 16.28 -5.58 20.79
CA ALA A 156 16.44 -4.30 20.11
C ALA A 156 15.36 -3.28 20.51
N GLU A 157 14.18 -3.74 20.93
CA GLU A 157 13.07 -2.92 21.42
C GLU A 157 13.47 -1.93 22.53
N ARG A 158 14.45 -2.29 23.38
CA ARG A 158 14.90 -1.43 24.50
C ARG A 158 15.48 -0.09 24.04
N TYR A 159 15.90 -0.01 22.78
CA TYR A 159 16.51 1.19 22.19
C TYR A 159 15.55 1.97 21.29
N LEU A 160 14.38 1.43 20.95
CA LEU A 160 13.52 1.97 19.87
C LEU A 160 12.46 2.97 20.35
N GLU A 161 12.39 3.24 21.65
CA GLU A 161 11.45 4.22 22.24
C GLU A 161 11.60 5.64 21.64
N PRO A 162 12.81 6.20 21.45
CA PRO A 162 12.97 7.50 20.81
C PRO A 162 12.42 7.53 19.38
N LEU A 163 12.59 6.43 18.64
CA LEU A 163 12.10 6.29 17.28
C LEU A 163 10.57 6.23 17.22
N GLU A 164 9.93 5.46 18.12
CA GLU A 164 8.46 5.45 18.22
C GLU A 164 7.93 6.83 18.59
N LYS A 165 8.57 7.52 19.52
CA LYS A 165 8.21 8.88 19.91
C LYS A 165 8.25 9.83 18.72
N ALA A 166 9.33 9.84 17.92
CA ALA A 166 9.43 10.68 16.73
C ALA A 166 8.38 10.32 15.66
N ILE A 167 8.08 9.03 15.48
CA ILE A 167 7.00 8.60 14.59
C ILE A 167 5.66 9.15 15.07
N ARG A 168 5.33 8.95 16.35
CA ARG A 168 4.03 9.29 16.94
C ARG A 168 3.82 10.79 17.10
N GLU A 169 4.82 11.52 17.58
CA GLU A 169 4.69 12.92 17.96
C GLU A 169 5.05 13.92 16.84
N GLU A 170 5.80 13.49 15.82
CA GLU A 170 6.26 14.38 14.76
C GLU A 170 5.80 13.94 13.37
N PHE A 171 6.11 12.70 12.98
CA PHE A 171 5.84 12.23 11.63
C PHE A 171 4.35 12.04 11.35
N LEU A 172 3.62 11.33 12.22
CA LEU A 172 2.19 11.09 12.00
C LEU A 172 1.36 12.40 12.03
N PRO A 173 1.59 13.35 12.96
CA PRO A 173 0.92 14.64 12.94
C PRO A 173 1.20 15.41 11.63
N ALA A 174 2.47 15.46 11.18
CA ALA A 174 2.85 16.13 9.95
C ALA A 174 2.26 15.45 8.68
N LEU A 175 2.22 14.12 8.68
CA LEU A 175 1.65 13.33 7.59
C LEU A 175 0.15 13.61 7.43
N LEU A 176 -0.59 13.54 8.54
CA LEU A 176 -2.04 13.71 8.56
C LEU A 176 -2.47 15.19 8.54
N GLY A 177 -1.59 16.11 8.94
CA GLY A 177 -1.91 17.53 9.10
C GLY A 177 -2.84 17.78 10.28
N VAL A 178 -2.60 17.08 11.40
CA VAL A 178 -3.39 17.15 12.64
C VAL A 178 -2.50 17.50 13.83
N ASP A 179 -3.10 17.89 14.95
CA ASP A 179 -2.33 18.07 16.19
C ASP A 179 -1.92 16.70 16.78
N LYS A 180 -0.79 16.64 17.47
CA LYS A 180 -0.32 15.39 18.10
C LYS A 180 -1.31 14.83 19.12
N ALA A 181 -2.10 15.67 19.78
CA ALA A 181 -3.14 15.26 20.71
C ALA A 181 -4.32 14.54 20.03
N GLU A 182 -4.47 14.67 18.71
CA GLU A 182 -5.48 13.93 17.94
C GLU A 182 -5.04 12.48 17.65
N ILE A 183 -3.79 12.11 17.95
CA ILE A 183 -3.26 10.75 17.78
C ILE A 183 -3.33 10.00 19.11
N ASP A 184 -4.56 9.60 19.45
CA ASP A 184 -4.81 8.70 20.58
C ASP A 184 -4.25 7.29 20.33
N ASP A 185 -4.26 6.46 21.38
CA ASP A 185 -3.70 5.10 21.33
C ASP A 185 -4.44 4.21 20.33
N ASP A 186 -5.75 4.42 20.17
CA ASP A 186 -6.58 3.65 19.25
C ASP A 186 -6.25 3.94 17.79
N LEU A 187 -6.13 5.23 17.45
CA LEU A 187 -5.72 5.66 16.13
C LEU A 187 -4.29 5.24 15.85
N ARG A 188 -3.37 5.38 16.82
CA ARG A 188 -1.98 4.93 16.68
C ARG A 188 -1.89 3.42 16.39
N ASN A 189 -2.66 2.62 17.12
CA ASN A 189 -2.76 1.18 16.93
C ASN A 189 -3.37 0.83 15.56
N LEU A 190 -4.45 1.52 15.15
CA LEU A 190 -5.04 1.32 13.81
C LEU A 190 -4.04 1.68 12.70
N ILE A 191 -3.26 2.75 12.84
CA ILE A 191 -2.21 3.15 11.88
C ILE A 191 -1.13 2.06 11.76
N ALA A 192 -0.80 1.39 12.86
CA ALA A 192 0.18 0.30 12.89
C ALA A 192 -0.23 -0.92 12.05
N HIS A 193 -1.54 -1.18 11.94
CA HIS A 193 -2.05 -2.30 11.16
C HIS A 193 -1.62 -2.24 9.68
N SER A 194 -1.55 -3.40 9.04
CA SER A 194 -1.36 -3.46 7.60
C SER A 194 -2.51 -2.76 6.85
N VAL A 195 -2.23 -2.27 5.64
CA VAL A 195 -3.26 -1.69 4.75
C VAL A 195 -4.44 -2.67 4.53
N LYS A 196 -4.14 -3.97 4.46
CA LYS A 196 -5.14 -5.04 4.33
C LYS A 196 -6.10 -5.11 5.53
N ASN A 197 -5.62 -4.76 6.72
CA ASN A 197 -6.40 -4.72 7.96
C ASN A 197 -6.81 -3.30 8.37
N GLY A 198 -6.76 -2.35 7.44
CA GLY A 198 -7.31 -1.01 7.62
C GLY A 198 -6.28 0.09 7.86
N GLY A 199 -5.10 -0.25 8.36
CA GLY A 199 -4.09 0.72 8.77
C GLY A 199 -3.27 1.32 7.64
N LEU A 200 -2.14 1.92 8.02
CA LEU A 200 -1.16 2.56 7.11
C LEU A 200 0.14 1.75 7.00
N ALA A 201 0.26 0.61 7.68
CA ALA A 201 1.47 -0.21 7.74
C ALA A 201 2.69 0.52 8.33
N ILE A 202 2.47 1.39 9.31
CA ILE A 202 3.52 2.08 10.09
C ILE A 202 3.52 1.48 11.51
N PRO A 203 4.12 0.29 11.70
CA PRO A 203 4.12 -0.42 12.98
C PRO A 203 4.84 0.38 14.07
N ASN A 204 4.48 0.13 15.33
CA ASN A 204 5.30 0.54 16.45
C ASN A 204 6.61 -0.29 16.43
N PRO A 205 7.80 0.34 16.29
CA PRO A 205 9.06 -0.38 16.21
C PRO A 205 9.39 -1.15 17.49
N VAL A 206 8.98 -0.64 18.67
CA VAL A 206 9.18 -1.28 19.97
C VAL A 206 8.36 -2.58 20.04
N GLU A 207 7.07 -2.53 19.71
CA GLU A 207 6.18 -3.70 19.75
C GLU A 207 6.51 -4.72 18.64
N ALA A 208 6.95 -4.26 17.48
CA ALA A 208 7.25 -5.13 16.35
C ALA A 208 8.57 -5.90 16.51
N ALA A 209 9.54 -5.34 17.24
CA ALA A 209 10.90 -5.88 17.33
C ALA A 209 10.97 -7.32 17.84
N PRO A 210 10.32 -7.71 18.97
CA PRO A 210 10.35 -9.09 19.47
C PRO A 210 9.80 -10.11 18.47
N LEU A 211 8.73 -9.75 17.75
CA LEU A 211 8.11 -10.62 16.75
C LEU A 211 8.99 -10.80 15.51
N LEU A 212 9.69 -9.74 15.09
CA LEU A 212 10.65 -9.79 13.98
C LEU A 212 11.85 -10.66 14.33
N TYR A 213 12.40 -10.53 15.54
CA TYR A 213 13.49 -11.37 16.03
C TYR A 213 13.08 -12.83 16.08
N LYS A 214 11.94 -13.13 16.74
CA LYS A 214 11.39 -14.48 16.82
C LYS A 214 11.21 -15.14 15.44
N SER A 215 10.61 -14.42 14.49
CA SER A 215 10.42 -14.93 13.13
C SER A 215 11.75 -15.21 12.41
N SER A 216 12.79 -14.43 12.69
CA SER A 216 14.13 -14.61 12.14
C SER A 216 14.82 -15.84 12.71
N VAL A 217 14.71 -16.06 14.03
CA VAL A 217 15.21 -17.26 14.73
C VAL A 217 14.54 -18.52 14.18
N GLU A 218 13.21 -18.51 14.06
CA GLU A 218 12.46 -19.64 13.50
C GLU A 218 12.89 -19.96 12.05
N ALA A 219 13.04 -18.92 11.21
CA ALA A 219 13.43 -19.07 9.81
C ALA A 219 14.87 -19.57 9.61
N SER A 220 15.75 -19.33 10.58
CA SER A 220 17.17 -19.71 10.52
C SER A 220 17.49 -21.03 11.23
N SER A 221 16.52 -21.67 11.89
CA SER A 221 16.72 -22.90 12.68
C SER A 221 17.48 -24.02 11.96
N VAL A 222 17.09 -24.37 10.73
CA VAL A 222 17.78 -25.41 9.92
C VAL A 222 19.23 -25.03 9.61
N LEU A 223 19.49 -23.75 9.38
CA LEU A 223 20.85 -23.26 9.11
C LEU A 223 21.71 -23.33 10.38
N VAL A 224 21.15 -22.93 11.53
CA VAL A 224 21.81 -22.99 12.83
C VAL A 224 22.14 -24.43 13.21
N GLU A 225 21.23 -25.37 12.99
CA GLU A 225 21.46 -26.80 13.24
C GLU A 225 22.59 -27.37 12.38
N ALA A 226 22.60 -27.05 11.08
CA ALA A 226 23.68 -27.47 10.18
C ALA A 226 25.04 -26.90 10.61
N LEU A 227 25.09 -25.62 10.99
CA LEU A 227 26.30 -24.98 11.50
C LEU A 227 26.81 -25.62 12.79
N ARG A 228 25.91 -25.89 13.75
CA ARG A 228 26.27 -26.47 15.05
C ARG A 228 26.70 -27.94 14.97
N SER A 229 26.10 -28.70 14.06
CA SER A 229 26.45 -30.11 13.83
C SER A 229 27.68 -30.29 12.93
N GLY A 230 28.15 -29.23 12.27
CA GLY A 230 29.17 -29.33 11.22
C GLY A 230 28.68 -30.05 9.96
N GLY A 231 27.37 -30.29 9.84
CA GLY A 231 26.76 -31.06 8.76
C GLY A 231 26.46 -30.25 7.48
N SER A 232 26.11 -30.96 6.42
CA SER A 232 25.69 -30.33 5.16
C SER A 232 24.31 -29.66 5.29
N LEU A 233 24.17 -28.44 4.77
CA LEU A 233 22.89 -27.74 4.73
C LEU A 233 21.95 -28.36 3.68
N ASN A 234 20.82 -28.89 4.11
CA ASN A 234 19.72 -29.22 3.19
C ASN A 234 19.03 -27.94 2.70
N GLN A 235 19.43 -27.45 1.53
CA GLN A 235 18.90 -26.21 0.95
C GLN A 235 17.38 -26.23 0.75
N LYS A 236 16.80 -27.38 0.40
CA LYS A 236 15.34 -27.51 0.21
C LYS A 236 14.62 -27.38 1.55
N ALA A 237 15.10 -28.07 2.58
CA ALA A 237 14.54 -27.98 3.93
C ALA A 237 14.69 -26.57 4.50
N HIS A 238 15.83 -25.91 4.28
CA HIS A 238 16.04 -24.52 4.71
C HIS A 238 15.06 -23.55 4.02
N ARG A 239 14.91 -23.62 2.70
CA ARG A 239 13.93 -22.77 1.97
C ARG A 239 12.49 -23.01 2.45
N GLU A 240 12.13 -24.26 2.73
CA GLU A 240 10.81 -24.59 3.26
C GLU A 240 10.61 -24.05 4.68
N CYS A 241 11.61 -24.18 5.55
CA CYS A 241 11.62 -23.61 6.89
C CYS A 241 11.42 -22.07 6.85
N VAL A 242 12.21 -21.36 6.04
CA VAL A 242 12.08 -19.90 5.86
C VAL A 242 10.68 -19.53 5.38
N ARG A 243 10.16 -20.26 4.39
CA ARG A 243 8.82 -20.04 3.83
C ARG A 243 7.74 -20.25 4.89
N GLN A 244 7.83 -21.32 5.68
CA GLN A 244 6.86 -21.66 6.70
C GLN A 244 6.90 -20.68 7.87
N ALA A 245 8.08 -20.33 8.38
CA ALA A 245 8.25 -19.31 9.42
C ALA A 245 7.67 -17.95 8.97
N SER A 246 8.02 -17.51 7.76
CA SER A 246 7.49 -16.26 7.18
C SER A 246 5.96 -16.29 7.04
N LYS A 247 5.39 -17.43 6.61
CA LYS A 247 3.95 -17.61 6.48
C LYS A 247 3.25 -17.60 7.84
N SER A 248 3.81 -18.30 8.82
CA SER A 248 3.29 -18.36 10.20
C SER A 248 3.31 -16.98 10.85
N ALA A 249 4.44 -16.27 10.82
CA ALA A 249 4.58 -14.92 11.37
C ALA A 249 3.60 -13.94 10.71
N LYS A 250 3.48 -13.98 9.37
CA LYS A 250 2.50 -13.16 8.64
C LYS A 250 1.06 -13.49 9.05
N THR A 251 0.73 -14.77 9.20
CA THR A 251 -0.63 -15.22 9.54
C THR A 251 -1.00 -14.80 10.96
N ALA A 252 -0.09 -15.00 11.92
CA ALA A 252 -0.25 -14.58 13.31
C ALA A 252 -0.46 -13.06 13.40
N ARG A 253 0.41 -12.26 12.76
CA ARG A 253 0.26 -10.81 12.72
C ARG A 253 -1.08 -10.36 12.15
N LEU A 254 -1.48 -10.91 11.00
CA LEU A 254 -2.76 -10.56 10.37
C LEU A 254 -3.96 -10.97 11.24
N ALA A 255 -3.85 -12.05 12.02
CA ALA A 255 -4.88 -12.48 12.95
C ALA A 255 -4.98 -11.53 14.16
N THR A 256 -3.85 -11.10 14.74
CA THR A 256 -3.80 -10.12 15.83
C THR A 256 -4.39 -8.78 15.38
N GLU A 257 -3.94 -8.24 14.25
CA GLU A 257 -4.48 -7.00 13.67
C GLU A 257 -5.99 -7.11 13.42
N LYS A 258 -6.47 -8.26 12.95
CA LYS A 258 -7.90 -8.50 12.74
C LYS A 258 -8.67 -8.55 14.06
N ALA A 259 -8.14 -9.22 15.08
CA ALA A 259 -8.77 -9.29 16.40
C ALA A 259 -8.89 -7.90 17.04
N SER A 260 -7.81 -7.11 16.98
CA SER A 260 -7.82 -5.72 17.44
C SER A 260 -8.85 -4.87 16.67
N LEU A 261 -8.97 -5.06 15.36
CA LEU A 261 -10.01 -4.37 14.57
C LEU A 261 -11.44 -4.77 14.99
N GLU A 262 -11.69 -6.05 15.33
CA GLU A 262 -13.00 -6.49 15.84
C GLU A 262 -13.30 -5.91 17.22
N GLU A 263 -12.30 -5.78 18.09
CA GLU A 263 -12.44 -5.10 19.39
C GLU A 263 -12.80 -3.63 19.21
N MET A 264 -12.09 -2.89 18.33
CA MET A 264 -12.44 -1.51 17.98
C MET A 264 -13.88 -1.40 17.49
N LYS A 265 -14.33 -2.31 16.62
CA LYS A 265 -15.72 -2.35 16.12
C LYS A 265 -16.73 -2.60 17.23
N GLY A 266 -16.37 -3.34 18.28
CA GLY A 266 -17.24 -3.66 19.41
C GLY A 266 -17.59 -2.42 20.26
N ARG A 267 -16.64 -1.52 20.44
CA ARG A 267 -16.78 -0.28 21.22
C ARG A 267 -17.08 0.97 20.39
N ALA A 268 -16.96 0.88 19.07
CA ALA A 268 -17.16 1.98 18.13
C ALA A 268 -18.62 2.45 18.05
N SER A 269 -18.81 3.73 17.73
CA SER A 269 -20.12 4.27 17.34
C SER A 269 -20.66 3.53 16.10
N ARG A 270 -21.97 3.61 15.84
CA ARG A 270 -22.58 2.98 14.65
C ARG A 270 -21.92 3.43 13.34
N ARG A 271 -21.56 4.71 13.25
CA ARG A 271 -20.88 5.30 12.09
C ARG A 271 -19.46 4.75 11.94
N ASP A 272 -18.70 4.75 13.03
CA ASP A 272 -17.31 4.27 13.02
C ASP A 272 -17.23 2.77 12.77
N LYS A 273 -18.11 1.98 13.38
CA LYS A 273 -18.22 0.54 13.13
C LYS A 273 -18.42 0.26 11.64
N LYS A 274 -19.33 0.99 10.99
CA LYS A 274 -19.60 0.86 9.55
C LYS A 274 -18.39 1.26 8.68
N ARG A 275 -17.55 2.21 9.13
CA ARG A 275 -16.27 2.55 8.49
C ARG A 275 -15.26 1.41 8.67
N LEU A 276 -15.06 0.94 9.89
CA LEU A 276 -14.13 -0.13 10.24
C LEU A 276 -14.49 -1.48 9.57
N GLU A 277 -15.77 -1.72 9.26
CA GLU A 277 -16.21 -2.91 8.50
C GLU A 277 -15.72 -2.92 7.05
N ARG A 278 -15.55 -1.75 6.43
CA ARG A 278 -15.15 -1.64 5.01
C ARG A 278 -13.71 -1.18 4.80
N ILE A 279 -13.04 -0.66 5.83
CA ILE A 279 -11.68 -0.11 5.76
C ILE A 279 -10.65 -1.08 5.15
N GLN A 280 -10.84 -2.39 5.34
CA GLN A 280 -9.99 -3.45 4.78
C GLN A 280 -10.03 -3.52 3.24
N GLU A 281 -11.03 -2.91 2.61
CA GLU A 281 -11.26 -2.98 1.16
C GLU A 281 -10.99 -1.65 0.44
N THR A 282 -10.72 -0.56 1.18
CA THR A 282 -10.62 0.82 0.64
C THR A 282 -9.20 1.39 0.64
N GLY A 283 -8.18 0.55 0.86
CA GLY A 283 -6.79 0.99 1.07
C GLY A 283 -5.87 0.92 -0.16
N ALA A 284 -6.39 0.62 -1.36
CA ALA A 284 -5.56 0.31 -2.52
C ALA A 284 -4.68 1.47 -3.01
N PHE A 285 -5.07 2.73 -2.74
CA PHE A 285 -4.25 3.91 -3.07
C PHE A 285 -2.98 4.01 -2.21
N LEU A 286 -2.97 3.43 -1.00
CA LEU A 286 -1.80 3.45 -0.10
C LEU A 286 -0.68 2.52 -0.58
N THR A 287 -0.98 1.57 -1.47
CA THR A 287 0.02 0.62 -1.95
C THR A 287 0.76 1.10 -3.20
N VAL A 288 0.57 2.33 -3.66
CA VAL A 288 1.21 2.85 -4.87
C VAL A 288 2.42 3.71 -4.54
N ARG A 289 3.40 3.79 -5.45
CA ARG A 289 4.49 4.77 -5.37
C ARG A 289 4.03 6.03 -6.12
N PRO A 290 4.26 7.25 -5.59
CA PRO A 290 4.01 8.48 -6.34
C PRO A 290 4.87 8.52 -7.61
N SER A 291 4.22 8.74 -8.75
CA SER A 291 4.86 8.86 -10.05
C SER A 291 3.99 9.73 -10.96
N ARG A 292 4.54 10.86 -11.42
CA ARG A 292 3.88 11.73 -12.41
C ARG A 292 3.66 11.01 -13.72
N ARG A 293 4.68 10.28 -14.19
CA ARG A 293 4.62 9.54 -15.45
C ARG A 293 3.51 8.49 -15.45
N ASP A 294 3.35 7.80 -14.32
CA ASP A 294 2.40 6.69 -14.22
C ASP A 294 1.02 7.17 -13.71
N GLY A 295 0.87 8.47 -13.43
CA GLY A 295 -0.38 9.09 -12.97
C GLY A 295 -0.79 8.66 -11.55
N THR A 296 0.18 8.30 -10.70
CA THR A 296 -0.06 7.76 -9.35
C THR A 296 0.28 8.73 -8.22
N GLU A 297 0.78 9.92 -8.56
CA GLU A 297 0.95 11.03 -7.61
C GLU A 297 -0.43 11.58 -7.20
N LEU A 298 -0.62 11.77 -5.89
CA LEU A 298 -1.71 12.50 -5.28
C LEU A 298 -1.16 13.82 -4.76
N GLU A 299 -1.92 14.89 -4.94
CA GLU A 299 -1.59 16.15 -4.31
C GLU A 299 -1.68 16.03 -2.78
N ARG A 300 -1.08 17.01 -2.09
CA ARG A 300 -1.00 17.04 -0.62
C ARG A 300 -2.37 16.82 0.02
N ASP A 301 -3.35 17.58 -0.46
CA ASP A 301 -4.69 17.58 0.11
C ASP A 301 -5.50 16.35 -0.34
N GLU A 302 -5.31 15.87 -1.57
CA GLU A 302 -5.90 14.60 -2.03
C GLU A 302 -5.49 13.42 -1.15
N PHE A 303 -4.20 13.32 -0.81
CA PHE A 303 -3.70 12.28 0.07
C PHE A 303 -4.23 12.43 1.50
N ARG A 304 -4.17 13.64 2.07
CA ARG A 304 -4.61 13.87 3.45
C ARG A 304 -6.10 13.66 3.63
N ASP A 305 -6.93 14.22 2.74
CA ASP A 305 -8.38 14.06 2.82
C ASP A 305 -8.76 12.58 2.75
N ALA A 306 -8.14 11.82 1.83
CA ALA A 306 -8.35 10.38 1.69
C ALA A 306 -7.97 9.60 2.97
N VAL A 307 -6.81 9.89 3.56
CA VAL A 307 -6.34 9.20 4.77
C VAL A 307 -7.16 9.59 6.00
N LEU A 308 -7.46 10.88 6.19
CA LEU A 308 -8.25 11.36 7.31
C LEU A 308 -9.65 10.73 7.32
N LEU A 309 -10.36 10.77 6.18
CA LEU A 309 -11.68 10.15 6.05
C LEU A 309 -11.62 8.64 6.29
N ARG A 310 -10.57 7.98 5.80
CA ARG A 310 -10.33 6.54 6.03
C ARG A 310 -10.15 6.24 7.53
N MET A 311 -9.47 7.10 8.27
CA MET A 311 -9.25 6.96 9.71
C MET A 311 -10.46 7.43 10.55
N GLY A 312 -11.43 8.10 9.93
CA GLY A 312 -12.60 8.65 10.62
C GLY A 312 -12.44 10.07 11.13
N LEU A 313 -11.37 10.74 10.72
CA LEU A 313 -11.08 12.12 11.06
C LEU A 313 -11.68 13.06 10.02
N VAL A 314 -12.01 14.28 10.46
CA VAL A 314 -12.53 15.32 9.57
C VAL A 314 -11.36 16.04 8.91
N PRO A 315 -11.35 16.15 7.56
CA PRO A 315 -10.39 16.98 6.85
C PRO A 315 -10.32 18.40 7.39
N LYS A 316 -9.09 18.93 7.52
CA LYS A 316 -8.85 20.28 8.07
C LYS A 316 -8.95 21.34 6.98
N ASN A 317 -9.18 22.59 7.41
CA ASN A 317 -9.26 23.78 6.56
C ASN A 317 -10.34 23.72 5.47
N LEU A 318 -11.47 23.09 5.78
CA LEU A 318 -12.66 23.16 4.92
C LEU A 318 -13.28 24.57 5.00
N PRO A 319 -13.92 25.06 3.92
CA PRO A 319 -14.64 26.32 3.95
C PRO A 319 -15.77 26.28 5.00
N LYS A 320 -16.25 27.45 5.44
CA LYS A 320 -17.38 27.52 6.39
C LYS A 320 -18.73 27.36 5.71
N THR A 321 -18.84 27.83 4.48
CA THR A 321 -20.07 27.82 3.66
C THR A 321 -19.75 27.34 2.26
N CYS A 322 -20.73 26.68 1.64
CA CYS A 322 -20.69 26.27 0.24
C CYS A 322 -20.84 27.49 -0.68
N ASP A 323 -19.87 27.75 -1.54
CA ASP A 323 -19.88 28.87 -2.50
C ASP A 323 -20.87 28.67 -3.65
N GLY A 324 -21.49 27.49 -3.76
CA GLY A 324 -22.53 27.19 -4.74
C GLY A 324 -23.94 27.41 -4.18
N CYS A 325 -24.29 26.75 -3.07
CA CYS A 325 -25.66 26.78 -2.53
C CYS A 325 -25.83 27.60 -1.25
N GLY A 326 -24.75 28.14 -0.69
CA GLY A 326 -24.76 28.97 0.53
C GLY A 326 -24.95 28.21 1.86
N ALA A 327 -25.10 26.88 1.85
CA ALA A 327 -25.29 26.09 3.07
C ALA A 327 -23.99 25.98 3.89
N THR A 328 -24.10 25.64 5.18
CA THR A 328 -22.95 25.29 6.03
C THR A 328 -22.17 24.14 5.41
N PHE A 329 -20.86 24.31 5.27
CA PHE A 329 -20.03 23.34 4.59
C PHE A 329 -19.54 22.26 5.56
N THR A 330 -19.96 21.03 5.31
CA THR A 330 -19.54 19.82 6.02
C THR A 330 -19.10 18.78 5.00
N VAL A 331 -18.39 17.74 5.45
CA VAL A 331 -18.05 16.59 4.58
C VAL A 331 -19.32 16.00 3.96
N GLU A 332 -20.38 15.81 4.75
CA GLU A 332 -21.65 15.26 4.29
C GLU A 332 -22.31 16.16 3.23
N HIS A 333 -22.24 17.48 3.43
CA HIS A 333 -22.73 18.44 2.45
C HIS A 333 -21.93 18.36 1.15
N ALA A 334 -20.59 18.41 1.21
CA ALA A 334 -19.71 18.34 0.05
C ALA A 334 -19.94 17.07 -0.79
N LEU A 335 -20.18 15.93 -0.14
CA LEU A 335 -20.38 14.65 -0.85
C LEU A 335 -21.73 14.52 -1.56
N THR A 336 -22.69 15.39 -1.24
CA THR A 336 -24.10 15.30 -1.69
C THR A 336 -24.62 16.54 -2.41
N CYS A 337 -23.93 17.68 -2.31
CA CYS A 337 -24.34 18.93 -2.94
C CYS A 337 -24.48 18.75 -4.46
N LYS A 338 -25.65 19.14 -5.00
CA LYS A 338 -25.95 19.03 -6.44
C LYS A 338 -25.59 20.31 -7.22
N THR A 339 -25.33 21.40 -6.52
CA THR A 339 -24.90 22.66 -7.13
C THR A 339 -23.50 22.52 -7.73
N GLY A 340 -23.10 23.33 -8.70
CA GLY A 340 -21.73 23.33 -9.25
C GLY A 340 -21.31 22.11 -10.08
N GLY A 341 -22.10 21.02 -10.12
CA GLY A 341 -21.83 19.87 -11.00
C GLY A 341 -20.71 18.92 -10.54
N LEU A 342 -20.03 19.18 -9.42
CA LEU A 342 -18.89 18.36 -8.96
C LEU A 342 -19.27 16.89 -8.67
N VAL A 343 -20.50 16.62 -8.22
CA VAL A 343 -20.99 15.24 -8.04
C VAL A 343 -21.09 14.49 -9.36
N VAL A 344 -21.41 15.19 -10.46
CA VAL A 344 -21.42 14.60 -11.82
C VAL A 344 -19.98 14.34 -12.26
N MET A 345 -19.09 15.32 -12.08
CA MET A 345 -17.66 15.17 -12.40
C MET A 345 -17.02 13.97 -11.70
N ARG A 346 -17.36 13.71 -10.43
CA ARG A 346 -16.90 12.49 -9.73
C ARG A 346 -17.29 11.19 -10.45
N HIS A 347 -18.51 11.11 -11.00
CA HIS A 347 -18.91 9.94 -11.78
C HIS A 347 -18.16 9.88 -13.11
N ASP A 348 -18.00 11.02 -13.77
CA ASP A 348 -17.26 11.17 -15.03
C ASP A 348 -15.78 10.76 -14.87
N ASP A 349 -15.08 11.21 -13.83
CA ASP A 349 -13.69 10.86 -13.55
C ASP A 349 -13.51 9.35 -13.33
N CYS A 350 -14.45 8.71 -12.65
CA CYS A 350 -14.44 7.27 -12.42
C CYS A 350 -14.75 6.48 -13.70
N ARG A 351 -15.69 6.99 -14.50
CA ARG A 351 -16.01 6.47 -15.84
C ARG A 351 -14.79 6.54 -16.75
N ASP A 352 -14.15 7.70 -16.82
CA ASP A 352 -13.05 7.99 -17.73
C ASP A 352 -11.81 7.18 -17.35
N GLU A 353 -11.54 7.03 -16.05
CA GLU A 353 -10.50 6.13 -15.54
C GLU A 353 -10.74 4.68 -15.97
N PHE A 354 -11.95 4.16 -15.78
CA PHE A 354 -12.29 2.80 -16.22
C PHE A 354 -12.21 2.67 -17.75
N GLY A 355 -12.65 3.70 -18.49
CA GLY A 355 -12.59 3.78 -19.94
C GLY A 355 -11.17 3.78 -20.51
N ASP A 356 -10.23 4.49 -19.88
CA ASP A 356 -8.80 4.50 -20.22
C ASP A 356 -8.21 3.09 -20.08
N ILE A 357 -8.43 2.45 -18.93
CA ILE A 357 -7.95 1.09 -18.67
C ILE A 357 -8.60 0.10 -19.65
N ALA A 358 -9.90 0.22 -19.92
CA ALA A 358 -10.62 -0.61 -20.88
C ALA A 358 -10.10 -0.45 -22.31
N SER A 359 -9.73 0.77 -22.70
CA SER A 359 -9.15 1.07 -24.02
C SER A 359 -7.80 0.40 -24.19
N LYS A 360 -6.98 0.34 -23.12
CA LYS A 360 -5.70 -0.38 -23.08
C LYS A 360 -5.88 -1.90 -23.11
N ALA A 361 -6.87 -2.42 -22.39
CA ALA A 361 -7.15 -3.86 -22.31
C ALA A 361 -7.78 -4.41 -23.59
N THR A 362 -8.48 -3.57 -24.35
CA THR A 362 -9.15 -3.95 -25.60
C THR A 362 -8.54 -3.17 -26.78
N THR A 363 -9.26 -2.20 -27.31
CA THR A 363 -8.81 -1.20 -28.28
C THR A 363 -9.64 0.07 -28.08
N PRO A 364 -9.10 1.29 -28.26
CA PRO A 364 -9.85 2.53 -28.08
C PRO A 364 -11.16 2.59 -28.89
N SER A 365 -11.17 2.05 -30.11
CA SER A 365 -12.37 1.97 -30.97
C SER A 365 -13.52 1.12 -30.43
N ARG A 366 -13.30 0.34 -29.36
CA ARG A 366 -14.33 -0.48 -28.71
C ARG A 366 -14.94 0.20 -27.49
N VAL A 367 -14.40 1.35 -27.09
CA VAL A 367 -14.85 2.10 -25.92
C VAL A 367 -15.56 3.37 -26.40
N THR A 368 -16.74 3.63 -25.89
CA THR A 368 -17.54 4.81 -26.25
C THR A 368 -18.16 5.40 -25.00
N THR A 369 -18.05 6.72 -24.83
CA THR A 369 -18.66 7.46 -23.72
C THR A 369 -20.10 7.84 -24.06
N GLU A 370 -20.93 7.96 -23.02
CA GLU A 370 -22.34 8.38 -23.10
C GLU A 370 -23.20 7.62 -24.16
N PRO A 371 -23.18 6.28 -24.24
CA PRO A 371 -23.95 5.51 -25.22
C PRO A 371 -25.45 5.64 -25.01
N LEU A 372 -26.20 5.79 -26.11
CA LEU A 372 -27.67 5.79 -26.10
C LEU A 372 -28.24 4.45 -25.62
N ILE A 373 -29.17 4.53 -24.66
CA ILE A 373 -30.06 3.46 -24.23
C ILE A 373 -31.45 3.87 -24.68
N HIS A 374 -32.00 3.17 -25.68
CA HIS A 374 -33.36 3.46 -26.08
C HIS A 374 -34.31 2.32 -25.75
N TYR A 375 -35.48 2.73 -25.27
CA TYR A 375 -36.55 1.86 -24.82
C TYR A 375 -37.37 1.42 -26.04
N GLY A 376 -37.93 0.20 -26.04
CA GLY A 376 -38.88 -0.20 -27.06
C GLY A 376 -40.14 0.67 -27.01
N GLY A 377 -40.47 1.37 -28.10
CA GLY A 377 -41.68 2.17 -28.22
C GLY A 377 -41.49 3.48 -28.99
N ASN A 378 -41.36 3.39 -30.32
CA ASN A 378 -41.70 4.51 -31.20
C ASN A 378 -43.21 4.47 -31.46
N GLU A 379 -44.02 4.92 -30.51
CA GLU A 379 -45.33 5.48 -30.86
C GLU A 379 -45.44 6.86 -30.21
N PRO A 380 -45.55 7.94 -31.01
CA PRO A 380 -45.87 9.24 -30.47
C PRO A 380 -47.30 9.19 -29.95
N VAL A 381 -47.49 9.15 -28.63
CA VAL A 381 -48.81 9.35 -28.02
C VAL A 381 -49.23 10.80 -28.31
N THR A 382 -49.94 11.00 -29.41
CA THR A 382 -50.62 12.26 -29.71
C THR A 382 -51.80 12.33 -28.76
N ARG A 383 -51.65 13.01 -27.62
CA ARG A 383 -52.82 13.38 -26.82
C ARG A 383 -53.58 14.44 -27.62
N GLN A 384 -54.71 14.04 -28.20
CA GLN A 384 -55.74 14.98 -28.63
C GLN A 384 -56.07 15.89 -27.45
N ALA A 385 -55.89 17.19 -27.67
CA ALA A 385 -56.31 18.21 -26.75
C ALA A 385 -57.84 18.26 -26.73
N ASN A 386 -58.45 17.71 -25.67
CA ASN A 386 -59.76 18.17 -25.23
C ASN A 386 -59.55 18.95 -23.94
N GLY A 387 -59.88 20.24 -24.02
CA GLY A 387 -59.68 21.21 -22.95
C GLY A 387 -60.58 20.94 -21.76
N ALA A 388 -59.99 21.04 -20.57
CA ALA A 388 -60.62 21.62 -19.39
C ALA A 388 -59.51 22.04 -18.43
N SER A 389 -59.45 23.33 -18.16
CA SER A 389 -58.61 23.98 -17.17
C SER A 389 -58.81 23.35 -15.79
N ASN A 390 -57.72 22.98 -15.10
CA ASN A 390 -57.60 23.26 -13.68
C ASN A 390 -56.15 23.22 -13.19
N THR A 391 -55.81 24.30 -12.48
CA THR A 391 -54.53 24.68 -11.93
C THR A 391 -54.17 23.78 -10.74
N SER A 392 -53.07 23.03 -10.82
CA SER A 392 -52.22 22.70 -9.66
C SER A 392 -50.84 22.25 -10.12
N ASN A 393 -49.82 23.00 -9.69
CA ASN A 393 -48.41 22.76 -9.98
C ASN A 393 -47.95 21.42 -9.37
N ASN A 394 -47.73 20.43 -10.23
CA ASN A 394 -46.99 19.22 -9.89
C ASN A 394 -46.25 18.71 -11.14
N ASN A 395 -45.12 19.34 -11.48
CA ASN A 395 -44.31 18.95 -12.63
C ASN A 395 -43.45 17.72 -12.28
N ASN A 396 -44.07 16.54 -12.32
CA ASN A 396 -43.37 15.26 -12.38
C ASN A 396 -44.08 14.32 -13.38
N SER A 397 -44.22 14.79 -14.62
CA SER A 397 -44.57 13.92 -15.75
C SER A 397 -43.51 14.04 -16.83
N SER A 398 -42.43 13.27 -16.70
CA SER A 398 -41.51 13.08 -17.83
C SER A 398 -42.11 12.05 -18.78
N THR A 399 -42.40 12.53 -19.99
CA THR A 399 -42.55 11.74 -21.20
C THR A 399 -41.48 10.64 -21.25
N ARG A 400 -41.89 9.37 -21.31
CA ARG A 400 -41.04 8.18 -21.55
C ARG A 400 -40.55 8.16 -23.01
N GLY A 401 -39.89 9.22 -23.44
CA GLY A 401 -39.37 9.40 -24.81
C GLY A 401 -38.05 10.20 -24.87
N GLY A 402 -37.40 10.45 -23.74
CA GLY A 402 -36.07 11.08 -23.71
C GLY A 402 -34.97 10.07 -24.02
N GLU A 403 -33.95 10.49 -24.78
CA GLU A 403 -32.72 9.74 -25.05
C GLU A 403 -31.92 9.49 -23.76
N GLU A 404 -32.29 8.46 -23.01
CA GLU A 404 -31.52 8.01 -21.86
C GLU A 404 -30.15 7.49 -22.32
N ARG A 405 -29.11 7.76 -21.53
CA ARG A 405 -27.73 7.41 -21.84
C ARG A 405 -27.12 6.65 -20.68
N GLY A 406 -26.33 5.62 -20.99
CA GLY A 406 -25.40 5.05 -20.01
C GLY A 406 -24.12 5.88 -19.96
N ASP A 407 -23.20 5.55 -19.07
CA ASP A 407 -21.96 6.30 -18.93
C ASP A 407 -20.89 5.82 -19.92
N LEU A 408 -20.73 4.50 -20.06
CA LEU A 408 -19.66 3.90 -20.85
C LEU A 408 -20.17 2.67 -21.60
N ALA A 409 -19.82 2.51 -22.87
CA ALA A 409 -20.02 1.27 -23.62
C ALA A 409 -18.66 0.65 -23.96
N ILE A 410 -18.55 -0.66 -23.76
CA ILE A 410 -17.36 -1.44 -24.13
C ILE A 410 -17.79 -2.64 -24.97
N HIS A 411 -17.42 -2.63 -26.25
CA HIS A 411 -17.71 -3.74 -27.17
C HIS A 411 -16.79 -4.93 -26.92
N GLY A 412 -17.36 -6.13 -26.80
CA GLY A 412 -16.60 -7.34 -26.55
C GLY A 412 -16.23 -7.57 -25.08
N PHE A 413 -16.71 -6.73 -24.15
CA PHE A 413 -16.28 -6.75 -22.75
C PHE A 413 -16.68 -8.04 -22.03
N VAL A 414 -17.96 -8.38 -22.02
CA VAL A 414 -18.48 -9.61 -21.40
C VAL A 414 -18.43 -10.76 -22.41
N GLN A 415 -19.01 -10.56 -23.59
CA GLN A 415 -19.05 -11.52 -24.69
C GLN A 415 -18.49 -10.88 -25.96
N ARG A 416 -17.75 -11.65 -26.77
CA ARG A 416 -16.93 -11.15 -27.90
C ARG A 416 -17.67 -10.25 -28.90
N SER A 417 -18.94 -10.53 -29.18
CA SER A 417 -19.75 -9.81 -30.19
C SER A 417 -20.87 -8.96 -29.58
N LYS A 418 -20.79 -8.68 -28.28
CA LYS A 418 -21.84 -7.97 -27.54
C LYS A 418 -21.27 -6.73 -26.87
N THR A 419 -22.01 -5.63 -26.92
CA THR A 419 -21.65 -4.39 -26.21
C THR A 419 -22.19 -4.44 -24.79
N ALA A 420 -21.33 -4.17 -23.81
CA ALA A 420 -21.71 -3.95 -22.43
C ALA A 420 -21.81 -2.45 -22.15
N ILE A 421 -22.97 -2.01 -21.66
CA ILE A 421 -23.17 -0.65 -21.15
C ILE A 421 -22.93 -0.67 -19.65
N LEU A 422 -22.04 0.20 -19.20
CA LEU A 422 -21.69 0.45 -17.82
C LEU A 422 -22.25 1.81 -17.41
N ASP A 423 -22.74 1.87 -16.19
CA ASP A 423 -23.39 3.06 -15.66
C ASP A 423 -23.00 3.21 -14.18
N PHE A 424 -22.31 4.29 -13.87
CA PHE A 424 -21.63 4.54 -12.61
C PHE A 424 -22.56 5.19 -11.59
N VAL A 425 -22.35 4.83 -10.33
CA VAL A 425 -22.99 5.46 -9.19
C VAL A 425 -22.04 5.42 -8.01
N ILE A 426 -21.62 6.60 -7.56
CA ILE A 426 -20.79 6.75 -6.36
C ILE A 426 -21.68 7.24 -5.22
N THR A 427 -21.79 6.44 -4.17
CA THR A 427 -22.73 6.66 -3.07
C THR A 427 -21.98 6.94 -1.78
N ASP A 428 -22.36 8.02 -1.08
CA ASP A 428 -21.96 8.17 0.31
C ASP A 428 -22.71 7.12 1.16
N THR A 429 -21.98 6.09 1.59
CA THR A 429 -22.58 5.03 2.40
C THR A 429 -22.83 5.49 3.84
N ASP A 430 -22.16 6.54 4.31
CA ASP A 430 -22.30 7.03 5.70
C ASP A 430 -23.38 8.09 5.85
N ALA A 431 -24.02 8.50 4.75
CA ALA A 431 -25.13 9.44 4.80
C ALA A 431 -26.20 9.03 5.84
N PRO A 432 -26.81 9.98 6.58
CA PRO A 432 -27.74 9.68 7.66
C PRO A 432 -28.87 8.71 7.29
N SER A 433 -29.39 8.82 6.06
CA SER A 433 -30.44 7.95 5.51
C SER A 433 -30.04 6.47 5.41
N TYR A 434 -28.73 6.18 5.33
CA TYR A 434 -28.16 4.83 5.26
C TYR A 434 -27.52 4.37 6.56
N GLY A 435 -27.55 5.18 7.62
CA GLY A 435 -26.87 4.85 8.89
C GLY A 435 -27.24 3.48 9.45
N HIS A 436 -28.44 2.97 9.13
CA HIS A 436 -28.91 1.67 9.58
C HIS A 436 -28.54 0.46 8.71
N GLN A 437 -27.97 0.68 7.55
CA GLN A 437 -27.67 -0.38 6.58
C GLN A 437 -26.16 -0.61 6.47
N PRO A 438 -25.70 -1.87 6.36
CA PRO A 438 -24.30 -2.14 6.01
C PRO A 438 -23.92 -1.51 4.67
N SER A 439 -22.69 -1.02 4.52
CA SER A 439 -22.25 -0.30 3.29
C SER A 439 -22.43 -1.14 2.02
N LYS A 440 -22.16 -2.45 2.10
CA LYS A 440 -22.39 -3.38 0.97
C LYS A 440 -23.86 -3.44 0.54
N LYS A 441 -24.80 -3.39 1.49
CA LYS A 441 -26.25 -3.38 1.20
C LYS A 441 -26.69 -2.07 0.54
N VAL A 442 -26.10 -0.95 0.93
CA VAL A 442 -26.34 0.35 0.27
C VAL A 442 -25.92 0.28 -1.20
N LEU A 443 -24.74 -0.26 -1.49
CA LEU A 443 -24.25 -0.43 -2.86
C LEU A 443 -25.07 -1.44 -3.67
N GLU A 444 -25.52 -2.55 -3.06
CA GLU A 444 -26.45 -3.50 -3.70
C GLU A 444 -27.75 -2.81 -4.13
N LYS A 445 -28.33 -1.96 -3.26
CA LYS A 445 -29.53 -1.18 -3.59
C LYS A 445 -29.27 -0.16 -4.69
N ALA A 446 -28.12 0.53 -4.66
CA ALA A 446 -27.74 1.48 -5.71
C ALA A 446 -27.60 0.79 -7.07
N ALA A 447 -26.91 -0.35 -7.11
CA ALA A 447 -26.77 -1.17 -8.31
C ALA A 447 -28.12 -1.70 -8.82
N LYS A 448 -29.00 -2.13 -7.90
CA LYS A 448 -30.36 -2.57 -8.25
C LYS A 448 -31.16 -1.45 -8.90
N ARG A 449 -31.17 -0.22 -8.35
CA ARG A 449 -31.88 0.92 -8.95
C ARG A 449 -31.44 1.19 -10.39
N LYS A 450 -30.14 1.11 -10.69
CA LYS A 450 -29.63 1.27 -12.05
C LYS A 450 -30.06 0.12 -12.97
N LYS A 451 -30.05 -1.14 -12.48
CA LYS A 451 -30.58 -2.29 -13.24
C LYS A 451 -32.06 -2.15 -13.55
N ASP A 452 -32.87 -1.85 -12.55
CA ASP A 452 -34.32 -1.68 -12.69
C ASP A 452 -34.64 -0.59 -13.73
N LYS A 453 -33.77 0.43 -13.85
CA LYS A 453 -33.91 1.49 -14.85
C LYS A 453 -33.50 1.10 -16.28
N TYR A 454 -32.39 0.36 -16.44
CA TYR A 454 -31.71 0.23 -17.75
C TYR A 454 -31.56 -1.19 -18.29
N LEU A 455 -31.62 -2.22 -17.43
CA LEU A 455 -31.25 -3.58 -17.80
C LEU A 455 -32.16 -4.16 -18.89
N GLU A 456 -33.47 -3.95 -18.79
CA GLU A 456 -34.45 -4.48 -19.74
C GLU A 456 -34.28 -3.87 -21.12
N ALA A 457 -34.22 -2.54 -21.23
CA ALA A 457 -33.97 -1.83 -22.48
C ALA A 457 -32.64 -2.23 -23.14
N CYS A 458 -31.58 -2.46 -22.34
CA CYS A 458 -30.33 -2.98 -22.87
C CYS A 458 -30.48 -4.40 -23.43
N ARG A 459 -31.21 -5.29 -22.72
CA ARG A 459 -31.42 -6.68 -23.12
C ARG A 459 -32.23 -6.79 -24.42
N GLU A 460 -33.28 -6.01 -24.58
CA GLU A 460 -34.11 -5.95 -25.80
C GLU A 460 -33.25 -5.69 -27.05
N ARG A 461 -32.15 -4.94 -26.89
CA ARG A 461 -31.24 -4.58 -27.97
C ARG A 461 -29.98 -5.41 -28.02
N ARG A 462 -30.01 -6.59 -27.40
CA ARG A 462 -28.88 -7.52 -27.31
C ARG A 462 -27.61 -6.85 -26.75
N ARG A 463 -27.75 -5.97 -25.75
CA ARG A 463 -26.63 -5.39 -25.00
C ARG A 463 -26.60 -5.95 -23.58
N ASP A 464 -25.41 -6.02 -22.98
CA ASP A 464 -25.24 -6.29 -21.55
C ASP A 464 -25.32 -4.98 -20.76
N PHE A 465 -25.75 -5.05 -19.51
CA PHE A 465 -25.78 -3.89 -18.62
C PHE A 465 -25.09 -4.22 -17.30
N ILE A 466 -24.17 -3.36 -16.88
CA ILE A 466 -23.38 -3.54 -15.65
C ILE A 466 -23.48 -2.25 -14.82
N PRO A 467 -24.16 -2.26 -13.66
CA PRO A 467 -24.12 -1.12 -12.75
C PRO A 467 -22.77 -1.06 -12.03
N MET A 468 -22.08 0.06 -12.17
CA MET A 468 -20.79 0.32 -11.56
C MET A 468 -20.98 1.12 -10.26
N ALA A 469 -21.40 0.41 -9.20
CA ALA A 469 -21.66 1.01 -7.89
C ALA A 469 -20.42 1.01 -6.99
N TYR A 470 -20.04 2.19 -6.51
CA TYR A 470 -18.92 2.42 -5.59
C TYR A 470 -19.35 3.26 -4.38
N SER A 471 -18.66 3.13 -3.26
CA SER A 471 -18.76 4.12 -2.18
C SER A 471 -17.83 5.30 -2.43
N VAL A 472 -18.08 6.41 -1.74
CA VAL A 472 -17.19 7.59 -1.78
C VAL A 472 -15.76 7.27 -1.36
N ASP A 473 -15.52 6.29 -0.48
CA ASP A 473 -14.19 5.87 -0.05
C ASP A 473 -13.61 4.69 -0.85
N GLY A 474 -14.23 4.31 -1.97
CA GLY A 474 -13.66 3.35 -2.92
C GLY A 474 -14.07 1.89 -2.74
N LEU A 475 -15.06 1.58 -1.90
CA LEU A 475 -15.61 0.23 -1.78
C LEU A 475 -16.38 -0.11 -3.07
N ALA A 476 -15.86 -1.06 -3.85
CA ALA A 476 -16.54 -1.57 -5.03
C ALA A 476 -17.68 -2.54 -4.66
N GLY A 477 -18.88 -2.29 -5.22
CA GLY A 477 -20.02 -3.20 -5.20
C GLY A 477 -19.75 -4.52 -5.93
N LYS A 478 -20.68 -5.47 -5.83
CA LYS A 478 -20.50 -6.84 -6.37
C LYS A 478 -20.27 -6.83 -7.88
N GLU A 479 -21.10 -6.11 -8.63
CA GLU A 479 -21.04 -5.99 -10.08
C GLU A 479 -19.81 -5.20 -10.55
N ALA A 480 -19.52 -4.07 -9.91
CA ALA A 480 -18.32 -3.28 -10.18
C ALA A 480 -17.04 -4.11 -10.00
N ARG A 481 -16.96 -4.87 -8.90
CA ARG A 481 -15.83 -5.79 -8.64
C ARG A 481 -15.72 -6.91 -9.67
N ALA A 482 -16.85 -7.42 -10.17
CA ALA A 482 -16.84 -8.41 -11.24
C ALA A 482 -16.33 -7.81 -12.55
N ALA A 483 -16.73 -6.57 -12.87
CA ALA A 483 -16.23 -5.82 -14.01
C ALA A 483 -14.73 -5.54 -13.91
N GLU A 484 -14.21 -5.12 -12.75
CA GLU A 484 -12.77 -4.95 -12.52
C GLU A 484 -11.98 -6.24 -12.73
N LYS A 485 -12.47 -7.39 -12.24
CA LYS A 485 -11.83 -8.70 -12.47
C LYS A 485 -11.81 -9.09 -13.94
N ARG A 486 -12.91 -8.80 -14.66
CA ARG A 486 -12.99 -9.04 -16.10
C ARG A 486 -12.00 -8.17 -16.85
N LEU A 487 -11.96 -6.87 -16.54
CA LEU A 487 -11.02 -5.91 -17.11
C LEU A 487 -9.57 -6.34 -16.84
N THR A 488 -9.28 -6.77 -15.61
CA THR A 488 -7.97 -7.31 -15.24
C THR A 488 -7.58 -8.52 -16.10
N SER A 489 -8.52 -9.45 -16.34
CA SER A 489 -8.26 -10.64 -17.15
C SER A 489 -7.92 -10.27 -18.60
N LEU A 490 -8.63 -9.30 -19.17
CA LEU A 490 -8.37 -8.79 -20.52
C LEU A 490 -6.99 -8.11 -20.58
N LEU A 491 -6.67 -7.27 -19.59
CA LEU A 491 -5.39 -6.57 -19.52
C LEU A 491 -4.21 -7.54 -19.33
N ALA A 492 -4.34 -8.53 -18.45
CA ALA A 492 -3.33 -9.56 -18.23
C ALA A 492 -3.01 -10.34 -19.50
N SER A 493 -4.05 -10.74 -20.24
CA SER A 493 -3.89 -11.40 -21.54
C SER A 493 -3.30 -10.47 -22.61
N LYS A 494 -3.68 -9.19 -22.63
CA LYS A 494 -3.21 -8.23 -23.63
C LYS A 494 -1.75 -7.82 -23.43
N CYS A 495 -1.33 -7.68 -22.18
CA CYS A 495 0.01 -7.23 -21.81
C CYS A 495 1.00 -8.38 -21.56
N ASP A 496 0.53 -9.63 -21.59
CA ASP A 496 1.30 -10.83 -21.19
C ASP A 496 1.92 -10.67 -19.79
N ARG A 497 1.07 -10.33 -18.82
CA ARG A 497 1.47 -10.05 -17.43
C ARG A 497 0.69 -10.91 -16.44
N PRO A 498 1.27 -11.23 -15.26
CA PRO A 498 0.55 -11.95 -14.21
C PRO A 498 -0.74 -11.26 -13.80
N TYR A 499 -1.83 -12.02 -13.67
CA TYR A 499 -3.14 -11.51 -13.26
C TYR A 499 -3.09 -10.74 -11.93
N SER A 500 -2.23 -11.16 -10.99
CA SER A 500 -2.06 -10.48 -9.69
C SER A 500 -1.50 -9.07 -9.84
N GLU A 501 -0.55 -8.85 -10.75
CA GLU A 501 0.03 -7.54 -11.05
C GLU A 501 -1.03 -6.62 -11.65
N MET A 502 -1.78 -7.11 -12.64
CA MET A 502 -2.85 -6.34 -13.28
C MET A 502 -4.01 -6.07 -12.32
N THR A 503 -4.31 -6.98 -11.39
CA THR A 503 -5.32 -6.76 -10.35
C THR A 503 -4.94 -5.57 -9.48
N CYS A 504 -3.66 -5.50 -9.08
CA CYS A 504 -3.14 -4.39 -8.29
C CYS A 504 -3.26 -3.09 -9.08
N PHE A 505 -2.83 -3.09 -10.34
CA PHE A 505 -2.91 -1.94 -11.23
C PHE A 505 -4.35 -1.39 -11.36
N VAL A 506 -5.32 -2.23 -11.73
CA VAL A 506 -6.73 -1.80 -11.91
C VAL A 506 -7.30 -1.24 -10.60
N LYS A 507 -7.13 -1.96 -9.48
CA LYS A 507 -7.67 -1.52 -8.18
C LYS A 507 -7.07 -0.21 -7.71
N THR A 508 -5.76 -0.04 -7.85
CA THR A 508 -5.08 1.18 -7.43
C THR A 508 -5.50 2.36 -8.29
N ARG A 509 -5.60 2.19 -9.61
CA ARG A 509 -6.04 3.25 -10.54
C ARG A 509 -7.49 3.70 -10.25
N MET A 510 -8.42 2.76 -10.08
CA MET A 510 -9.79 3.08 -9.69
C MET A 510 -9.85 3.76 -8.31
N SER A 511 -9.07 3.27 -7.34
CA SER A 511 -8.99 3.87 -6.01
C SER A 511 -8.46 5.31 -6.06
N LEU A 512 -7.45 5.59 -6.89
CA LEU A 512 -6.88 6.93 -7.05
C LEU A 512 -7.91 7.89 -7.64
N SER A 513 -8.61 7.52 -8.73
CA SER A 513 -9.66 8.35 -9.33
C SER A 513 -10.73 8.75 -8.30
N ILE A 514 -11.16 7.80 -7.46
CA ILE A 514 -12.11 8.08 -6.38
C ILE A 514 -11.52 9.03 -5.33
N MET A 515 -10.27 8.83 -4.87
CA MET A 515 -9.65 9.71 -3.86
C MET A 515 -9.50 11.15 -4.36
N ARG A 516 -9.08 11.34 -5.63
CA ARG A 516 -9.01 12.66 -6.27
C ARG A 516 -10.39 13.33 -6.31
N SER A 517 -11.41 12.58 -6.70
CA SER A 517 -12.79 13.06 -6.73
C SER A 517 -13.30 13.51 -5.36
N ILE A 518 -12.93 12.81 -4.28
CA ILE A 518 -13.32 13.22 -2.92
C ILE A 518 -12.72 14.58 -2.57
N SER A 519 -11.42 14.76 -2.82
CA SER A 519 -10.76 16.03 -2.50
C SER A 519 -11.30 17.17 -3.36
N MET A 520 -11.58 16.91 -4.65
CA MET A 520 -12.29 17.85 -5.51
C MET A 520 -13.64 18.27 -4.92
N LEU A 521 -14.44 17.36 -4.36
CA LEU A 521 -15.70 17.73 -3.71
C LEU A 521 -15.48 18.56 -2.44
N LEU A 522 -14.44 18.26 -1.66
CA LEU A 522 -14.15 18.97 -0.41
C LEU A 522 -13.54 20.36 -0.63
N ARG A 523 -12.80 20.56 -1.72
CA ARG A 523 -11.94 21.74 -1.91
C ARG A 523 -12.17 22.48 -3.23
N GLY A 524 -12.92 21.91 -4.16
CA GLY A 524 -13.28 22.53 -5.43
C GLY A 524 -14.29 23.67 -5.26
N SER A 525 -14.33 24.56 -6.25
CA SER A 525 -15.32 25.66 -6.27
C SER A 525 -16.68 25.16 -6.75
N TRP A 526 -17.72 25.48 -5.99
CA TRP A 526 -19.11 25.16 -6.29
C TRP A 526 -19.86 26.30 -7.00
N SER A 527 -19.24 27.48 -7.08
CA SER A 527 -19.80 28.69 -7.71
C SER A 527 -19.89 28.61 -9.25
N SER A 528 -19.06 27.76 -9.87
CA SER A 528 -19.02 27.60 -11.32
C SER A 528 -20.09 26.63 -11.78
N ALA A 529 -21.15 27.13 -12.41
CA ALA A 529 -21.99 26.29 -13.25
C ALA A 529 -21.17 25.93 -14.49
N TRP A 530 -20.44 24.80 -14.45
CA TRP A 530 -19.78 24.27 -15.63
C TRP A 530 -20.87 23.93 -16.65
N LYS A 531 -21.11 24.84 -17.59
CA LYS A 531 -21.94 24.57 -18.75
C LYS A 531 -21.13 23.65 -19.64
N ARG A 532 -21.53 22.39 -19.73
CA ARG A 532 -21.13 21.48 -20.81
C ARG A 532 -21.24 22.30 -22.10
N ARG A 533 -20.13 22.60 -22.79
CA ARG A 533 -20.27 23.04 -24.20
C ARG A 533 -21.03 21.91 -24.87
N ALA A 534 -22.15 22.23 -25.51
CA ALA A 534 -22.74 21.31 -26.47
C ALA A 534 -21.61 20.86 -27.40
N PRO A 535 -21.51 19.58 -27.77
CA PRO A 535 -20.58 19.19 -28.82
C PRO A 535 -20.86 20.11 -30.01
N ASP A 536 -19.88 20.92 -30.42
CA ASP A 536 -19.97 21.70 -31.65
C ASP A 536 -20.42 20.72 -32.74
N ASP A 537 -21.53 21.02 -33.39
CA ASP A 537 -22.21 20.22 -34.40
C ASP A 537 -21.38 20.12 -35.71
N GLY A 538 -20.06 20.22 -35.62
CA GLY A 538 -19.11 20.02 -36.71
C GLY A 538 -19.13 21.13 -37.76
N VAL A 539 -19.99 22.15 -37.63
CA VAL A 539 -20.14 23.20 -38.65
C VAL A 539 -19.09 24.31 -38.50
N ALA A 540 -18.51 24.51 -37.31
CA ALA A 540 -17.54 25.59 -37.08
C ALA A 540 -16.05 25.21 -37.27
N ALA A 541 -15.73 23.92 -37.43
CA ALA A 541 -14.33 23.45 -37.52
C ALA A 541 -13.74 23.45 -38.95
N LEU A 542 -14.47 23.97 -39.95
CA LEU A 542 -14.02 24.03 -41.34
C LEU A 542 -13.41 25.39 -41.74
N ALA A 543 -13.30 26.35 -40.81
CA ALA A 543 -12.86 27.72 -41.12
C ALA A 543 -11.43 28.08 -40.65
N SER A 544 -10.68 27.19 -40.00
CA SER A 544 -9.37 27.56 -39.41
C SER A 544 -8.15 26.73 -39.84
N VAL A 545 -8.25 25.90 -40.89
CA VAL A 545 -7.11 25.07 -41.37
C VAL A 545 -6.62 25.50 -42.77
N THR A 546 -6.76 26.77 -43.13
CA THR A 546 -6.26 27.33 -44.43
C THR A 546 -5.24 28.47 -44.31
N SER A 547 -4.63 28.70 -43.15
CA SER A 547 -3.34 29.38 -43.08
C SER A 547 -2.58 28.80 -41.90
N GLN A 548 -1.50 28.05 -42.11
CA GLN A 548 -0.19 28.60 -42.47
C GLN A 548 0.63 27.51 -43.19
N ARG A 549 1.04 27.82 -44.41
CA ARG A 549 2.21 27.22 -45.07
C ARG A 549 3.43 28.09 -44.74
N TRP A 550 4.59 27.44 -44.77
CA TRP A 550 5.97 27.87 -44.53
C TRP A 550 6.46 27.71 -43.10
#